data_AF-A0A0C3ECJ8-F1
#
_entry.id   AF-A0A0C3ECJ8-F1
#
_cell.length_a   1.000
_cell.length_b   1.000
_cell.length_c   1.000
_cell.angle_alpha   90.00
_cell.angle_beta   90.00
_cell.angle_gamma   90.00
#
_symmetry.space_group_name_H-M   'P 1'
#
loop_
_entity.id
_entity.type
_entity.pdbx_description
1 polymer ?
#
loop_
_entity_poly.entity_id
_entity_poly.type
_entity_poly.pdbx_seq_one_letter_code
_entity_poly.pdbx_strand_id
1 'polypeptide(L)'
;MASNDCSSRSSTEDPDIHQVQEESFDSLEPEAPKAMVKTNLREDEVKVLEDALEAWKAANKNQRKGLQNAMKVRIKNIPANSTLKGHEWDKKKKGIKNWLYNHSHTCAQKALVKYSHKWNARSVIIKLRTKDIVAKFEKDGIPQGSSNMIKGYQKVVGSVIGNLTQEEWDAAAEDAVQWNKEQPPAEVQAE
;
A
#
# COMPACT_ATOMS: atom_id res chain seq x y z
N MET A 1 43.63 5.30 48.71
CA MET A 1 43.13 6.47 49.47
C MET A 1 43.12 7.68 48.53
N ALA A 2 42.05 8.47 48.59
CA ALA A 2 41.91 9.91 48.27
C ALA A 2 42.65 10.45 47.02
N SER A 3 41.96 10.82 45.93
CA SER A 3 41.18 12.06 45.72
C SER A 3 42.01 13.23 45.19
N ASN A 4 41.47 13.83 44.10
CA ASN A 4 41.41 15.27 43.77
C ASN A 4 42.73 15.98 43.46
N ASP A 5 42.85 17.01 42.60
CA ASP A 5 41.98 17.87 41.79
C ASP A 5 42.90 18.46 40.70
N CYS A 6 42.52 18.59 39.42
CA CYS A 6 41.60 19.55 38.81
C CYS A 6 42.22 20.92 38.44
N SER A 7 41.83 21.39 37.24
CA SER A 7 41.89 22.76 36.68
C SER A 7 43.16 23.23 35.97
N SER A 8 43.12 24.06 34.92
CA SER A 8 42.16 24.44 33.86
C SER A 8 42.75 25.69 33.19
N ARG A 9 42.64 25.81 31.87
CA ARG A 9 42.61 27.07 31.06
C ARG A 9 42.58 26.63 29.58
N SER A 10 41.69 27.05 28.70
CA SER A 10 40.87 28.27 28.53
C SER A 10 39.63 27.89 27.69
N SER A 11 38.37 28.18 28.06
CA SER A 11 37.64 29.45 27.92
C SER A 11 37.69 30.07 26.53
N THR A 12 36.54 30.09 25.82
CA THR A 12 35.88 31.19 25.07
C THR A 12 34.60 30.55 24.46
N GLU A 13 33.41 30.68 25.07
CA GLU A 13 32.33 31.67 24.76
C GLU A 13 31.82 31.54 23.31
N ASP A 14 30.54 31.58 22.93
CA ASP A 14 29.19 31.40 23.51
C ASP A 14 28.25 31.39 22.24
N PRO A 15 26.94 31.07 22.33
CA PRO A 15 26.09 30.78 21.18
C PRO A 15 25.48 32.04 20.55
N ASP A 16 25.45 32.09 19.22
CA ASP A 16 24.76 33.16 18.51
C ASP A 16 23.36 32.70 18.05
N ILE A 17 22.36 33.17 18.82
CA ILE A 17 20.94 33.12 18.48
C ILE A 17 20.63 34.41 17.72
N HIS A 18 20.44 34.31 16.40
CA HIS A 18 19.80 35.36 15.62
C HIS A 18 18.45 34.89 15.06
N GLN A 19 17.42 35.41 15.75
CA GLN A 19 16.26 36.13 15.21
C GLN A 19 15.45 35.51 14.05
N VAL A 20 14.25 35.10 14.44
CA VAL A 20 12.95 35.18 13.77
C VAL A 20 12.88 36.21 12.63
N GLN A 21 12.57 35.73 11.43
CA GLN A 21 11.77 36.48 10.45
C GLN A 21 10.50 35.69 10.18
N GLU A 22 9.39 36.24 10.67
CA GLU A 22 8.05 35.94 10.19
C GLU A 22 7.95 36.47 8.75
N GLU A 23 8.10 35.59 7.77
CA GLU A 23 7.61 35.86 6.42
C GLU A 23 6.32 35.06 6.21
N SER A 24 5.23 35.76 6.53
CA SER A 24 3.93 35.56 5.95
C SER A 24 4.06 35.50 4.42
N PHE A 25 3.97 34.29 3.87
CA PHE A 25 3.68 34.09 2.47
C PHE A 25 2.43 33.22 2.37
N ASP A 26 1.30 33.93 2.44
CA ASP A 26 0.00 33.47 1.95
C ASP A 26 0.13 33.17 0.46
N SER A 27 0.60 31.96 0.14
CA SER A 27 0.53 31.39 -1.20
C SER A 27 -0.48 30.26 -1.16
N LEU A 28 -1.72 30.64 -1.45
CA LEU A 28 -2.66 29.83 -2.20
C LEU A 28 -1.94 29.25 -3.43
N GLU A 29 -1.34 28.08 -3.27
CA GLU A 29 -1.10 27.20 -4.40
C GLU A 29 -2.47 26.93 -5.04
N PRO A 30 -2.66 27.22 -6.33
CA PRO A 30 -3.81 26.69 -7.03
C PRO A 30 -3.61 25.18 -7.08
N GLU A 31 -4.43 24.45 -6.30
CA GLU A 31 -4.55 23.00 -6.33
C GLU A 31 -4.38 22.51 -7.77
N ALA A 32 -3.27 21.81 -8.02
CA ALA A 32 -2.99 21.24 -9.31
C ALA A 32 -4.24 20.47 -9.78
N PRO A 33 -4.71 20.67 -11.02
CA PRO A 33 -5.91 20.00 -11.50
C PRO A 33 -5.70 18.50 -11.35
N LYS A 34 -6.47 17.89 -10.43
CA LYS A 34 -6.53 16.44 -10.21
C LYS A 34 -6.54 15.80 -11.59
N ALA A 35 -5.53 14.98 -11.87
CA ALA A 35 -5.36 14.31 -13.15
C ALA A 35 -6.73 13.85 -13.63
N MET A 36 -7.26 14.50 -14.68
CA MET A 36 -8.60 14.20 -15.20
C MET A 36 -8.56 12.75 -15.68
N VAL A 37 -8.98 11.85 -14.79
CA VAL A 37 -9.26 10.47 -15.14
C VAL A 37 -10.18 10.57 -16.33
N LYS A 38 -9.76 10.03 -17.48
CA LYS A 38 -10.57 10.01 -18.71
C LYS A 38 -11.85 9.22 -18.43
N THR A 39 -12.84 9.90 -17.86
CA THR A 39 -14.15 9.33 -17.56
C THR A 39 -15.03 9.60 -18.76
N ASN A 40 -15.81 8.60 -19.17
CA ASN A 40 -16.84 8.76 -20.19
C ASN A 40 -18.04 9.60 -19.68
N LEU A 41 -17.81 10.47 -18.69
CA LEU A 41 -18.78 11.29 -17.99
C LEU A 41 -18.43 12.75 -18.23
N ARG A 42 -19.44 13.54 -18.54
CA ARG A 42 -19.36 15.00 -18.67
C ARG A 42 -19.36 15.66 -17.29
N GLU A 43 -18.93 16.91 -17.23
CA GLU A 43 -18.81 17.69 -15.99
C GLU A 43 -20.14 17.82 -15.23
N ASP A 44 -21.25 18.03 -15.95
CA ASP A 44 -22.60 18.09 -15.37
C ASP A 44 -23.03 16.75 -14.75
N GLU A 45 -22.59 15.64 -15.30
CA GLU A 45 -22.82 14.30 -14.75
C GLU A 45 -21.95 14.01 -13.54
N VAL A 46 -20.69 14.45 -13.59
CA VAL A 46 -19.74 14.32 -12.47
C VAL A 46 -20.24 15.12 -11.27
N LYS A 47 -20.74 16.34 -11.46
CA LYS A 47 -21.32 17.16 -10.39
C LYS A 47 -22.43 16.43 -9.62
N VAL A 48 -23.33 15.73 -10.33
CA VAL A 48 -24.39 14.92 -9.69
C VAL A 48 -23.82 13.80 -8.83
N LEU A 49 -22.67 13.22 -9.22
CA LEU A 49 -21.99 12.19 -8.45
C LEU A 49 -21.23 12.76 -7.26
N GLU A 50 -20.61 13.93 -7.40
CA GLU A 50 -19.92 14.65 -6.33
C GLU A 50 -20.89 15.09 -5.23
N ASP A 51 -22.03 15.69 -5.60
CA ASP A 51 -23.06 16.13 -4.65
C ASP A 51 -23.57 14.99 -3.75
N ALA A 52 -23.59 13.77 -4.30
CA ALA A 52 -24.07 12.59 -3.59
C ALA A 52 -22.93 11.67 -3.12
N LEU A 53 -21.67 12.09 -3.26
CA LEU A 53 -20.48 11.30 -2.92
C LEU A 53 -20.34 11.09 -1.41
N GLU A 54 -20.59 12.13 -0.61
CA GLU A 54 -20.48 12.01 0.85
C GLU A 54 -21.56 11.08 1.42
N ALA A 55 -22.81 11.20 0.94
CA ALA A 55 -23.87 10.27 1.26
C ALA A 55 -23.55 8.83 0.81
N TRP A 56 -22.89 8.68 -0.34
CA TRP A 56 -22.44 7.38 -0.86
C TRP A 56 -21.37 6.73 0.02
N LYS A 57 -20.38 7.50 0.48
CA LYS A 57 -19.30 7.03 1.35
C LYS A 57 -19.85 6.51 2.69
N ALA A 58 -20.77 7.26 3.30
CA ALA A 58 -21.40 6.92 4.57
C ALA A 58 -22.42 5.76 4.47
N ALA A 59 -22.96 5.51 3.28
CA ALA A 59 -23.99 4.49 3.07
C ALA A 59 -23.46 3.04 3.14
N ASN A 60 -24.29 2.14 3.67
CA ASN A 60 -24.06 0.69 3.64
C ASN A 60 -24.35 0.06 2.26
N LYS A 61 -24.06 -1.24 2.08
CA LYS A 61 -24.21 -1.94 0.80
C LYS A 61 -25.61 -1.84 0.18
N ASN A 62 -26.66 -1.91 1.01
CA ASN A 62 -28.05 -1.88 0.54
C ASN A 62 -28.47 -0.45 0.16
N GLN A 63 -28.04 0.55 0.96
CA GLN A 63 -28.28 1.97 0.70
C GLN A 63 -27.54 2.46 -0.56
N ARG A 64 -26.31 1.99 -0.78
CA ARG A 64 -25.52 2.33 -1.98
C ARG A 64 -26.26 1.95 -3.26
N LYS A 65 -26.92 0.80 -3.34
CA LYS A 65 -27.71 0.44 -4.53
C LYS A 65 -28.82 1.46 -4.84
N GLY A 66 -29.53 1.92 -3.80
CA GLY A 66 -30.56 2.94 -3.92
C GLY A 66 -30.00 4.29 -4.40
N LEU A 67 -28.94 4.77 -3.74
CA LEU A 67 -28.25 6.01 -4.12
C LEU A 67 -27.72 5.96 -5.56
N GLN A 68 -27.15 4.83 -5.98
CA GLN A 68 -26.66 4.65 -7.34
C GLN A 68 -27.77 4.82 -8.37
N ASN A 69 -28.94 4.26 -8.08
CA ASN A 69 -30.09 4.34 -8.98
C ASN A 69 -30.65 5.77 -9.02
N ALA A 70 -30.71 6.46 -7.88
CA ALA A 70 -31.12 7.87 -7.82
C ALA A 70 -30.18 8.76 -8.64
N MET A 71 -28.86 8.59 -8.51
CA MET A 71 -27.86 9.31 -9.32
C MET A 71 -28.03 9.00 -10.81
N LYS A 72 -28.23 7.72 -11.20
CA LYS A 72 -28.47 7.33 -12.60
C LYS A 72 -29.73 8.00 -13.16
N VAL A 73 -30.80 8.10 -12.39
CA VAL A 73 -32.04 8.76 -12.83
C VAL A 73 -31.79 10.26 -13.04
N ARG A 74 -31.12 10.92 -12.10
CA ARG A 74 -30.74 12.34 -12.23
C ARG A 74 -29.87 12.58 -13.47
N ILE A 75 -28.85 11.75 -13.69
CA ILE A 75 -27.98 11.83 -14.86
C ILE A 75 -28.76 11.57 -16.15
N LYS A 76 -29.67 10.58 -16.16
CA LYS A 76 -30.50 10.29 -17.34
C LYS A 76 -31.42 11.47 -17.72
N ASN A 77 -31.89 12.22 -16.73
CA ASN A 77 -32.77 13.37 -16.93
C ASN A 77 -32.04 14.64 -17.38
N ILE A 78 -30.71 14.64 -17.46
CA ILE A 78 -29.95 15.76 -18.04
C ILE A 78 -30.32 15.87 -19.53
N PRO A 79 -30.65 17.07 -20.03
CA PRO A 79 -31.13 17.25 -21.41
C PRO A 79 -30.14 16.73 -22.46
N ALA A 80 -28.83 16.86 -22.21
CA ALA A 80 -27.77 16.32 -23.07
C ALA A 80 -27.76 14.78 -23.16
N ASN A 81 -28.40 14.08 -22.21
CA ASN A 81 -28.50 12.62 -22.19
C ASN A 81 -29.84 12.10 -22.74
N SER A 82 -30.78 13.00 -23.03
CA SER A 82 -32.11 12.64 -23.56
C SER A 82 -32.07 11.94 -24.91
N THR A 83 -31.04 12.21 -25.71
CA THR A 83 -30.83 11.66 -27.06
C THR A 83 -29.93 10.42 -27.09
N LEU A 84 -29.44 9.95 -25.94
CA LEU A 84 -28.52 8.81 -25.87
C LEU A 84 -29.20 7.51 -26.31
N LYS A 85 -28.52 6.76 -27.18
CA LYS A 85 -28.93 5.41 -27.55
C LYS A 85 -28.63 4.44 -26.40
N GLY A 86 -29.36 3.32 -26.35
CA GLY A 86 -29.26 2.35 -25.25
C GLY A 86 -27.83 1.88 -24.94
N HIS A 87 -27.03 1.60 -25.97
CA HIS A 87 -25.63 1.16 -25.81
C HIS A 87 -24.71 2.26 -25.24
N GLU A 88 -24.97 3.53 -25.57
CA GLU A 88 -24.23 4.68 -25.03
C GLU A 88 -24.58 4.88 -23.56
N TRP A 89 -25.86 4.71 -23.22
CA TRP A 89 -26.32 4.73 -21.84
C TRP A 89 -25.69 3.62 -21.00
N ASP A 90 -25.51 2.42 -21.55
CA ASP A 90 -24.82 1.34 -20.83
C ASP A 90 -23.32 1.62 -20.60
N LYS A 91 -22.64 2.24 -21.58
CA LYS A 91 -21.28 2.76 -21.39
C LYS A 91 -21.22 3.80 -20.27
N LYS A 92 -22.21 4.70 -20.20
CA LYS A 92 -22.33 5.70 -19.12
C LYS A 92 -22.61 5.07 -17.76
N LYS A 93 -23.51 4.09 -17.66
CA LYS A 93 -23.74 3.33 -16.40
C LYS A 93 -22.45 2.71 -15.88
N LYS A 94 -21.62 2.14 -16.78
CA LYS A 94 -20.30 1.60 -16.42
C LYS A 94 -19.36 2.71 -15.93
N GLY A 95 -19.36 3.86 -16.61
CA GLY A 95 -18.64 5.06 -16.19
C GLY A 95 -19.03 5.52 -14.77
N ILE A 96 -20.33 5.66 -14.49
CA ILE A 96 -20.86 6.04 -13.17
C ILE A 96 -20.41 5.05 -12.09
N LYS A 97 -20.53 3.74 -12.36
CA LYS A 97 -20.10 2.70 -11.41
C LYS A 97 -18.60 2.79 -11.12
N ASN A 98 -17.79 2.95 -12.15
CA ASN A 98 -16.33 3.03 -12.03
C ASN A 98 -15.91 4.31 -11.28
N TRP A 99 -16.54 5.44 -11.60
CA TRP A 99 -16.30 6.71 -10.93
C TRP A 99 -16.61 6.60 -9.43
N LEU A 100 -17.81 6.11 -9.07
CA LEU A 100 -18.19 5.93 -7.67
C LEU A 100 -17.26 4.97 -6.95
N TYR A 101 -16.86 3.86 -7.58
CA TYR A 101 -15.92 2.92 -6.99
C TYR A 101 -14.59 3.61 -6.66
N ASN A 102 -13.97 4.25 -7.65
CA ASN A 102 -12.68 4.92 -7.50
C ASN A 102 -12.71 6.07 -6.49
N HIS A 103 -13.80 6.84 -6.43
CA HIS A 103 -13.93 8.03 -5.57
C HIS A 103 -14.52 7.71 -4.19
N SER A 104 -15.16 6.55 -4.01
CA SER A 104 -15.57 6.05 -2.69
C SER A 104 -14.43 5.36 -1.95
N HIS A 105 -13.44 4.87 -2.68
CA HIS A 105 -12.16 4.45 -2.16
C HIS A 105 -11.23 5.65 -2.01
N THR A 106 -11.62 6.64 -1.20
CA THR A 106 -10.60 7.20 -0.32
C THR A 106 -10.09 6.00 0.46
N CYS A 107 -8.89 5.52 0.14
CA CYS A 107 -8.13 4.72 1.08
C CYS A 107 -8.17 5.55 2.36
N ALA A 108 -9.08 5.22 3.29
CA ALA A 108 -8.87 5.50 4.68
C ALA A 108 -7.43 5.07 4.87
N GLN A 109 -6.54 6.05 5.11
CA GLN A 109 -5.16 5.82 5.47
C GLN A 109 -5.24 4.74 6.52
N LYS A 110 -5.05 3.47 6.11
CA LYS A 110 -5.29 2.33 6.99
C LYS A 110 -4.24 2.55 8.04
N ALA A 111 -4.67 3.04 9.20
CA ALA A 111 -3.81 3.58 10.25
C ALA A 111 -2.59 2.69 10.31
N LEU A 112 -1.42 3.22 9.91
CA LEU A 112 -0.24 2.49 9.46
C LEU A 112 -0.18 1.14 10.17
N VAL A 113 -0.84 0.14 9.60
CA VAL A 113 -0.94 -1.16 10.25
C VAL A 113 0.46 -1.63 10.05
N LYS A 114 1.29 -1.56 11.11
CA LYS A 114 2.61 -2.14 11.10
C LYS A 114 2.37 -3.59 10.68
N TYR A 115 2.55 -3.86 9.39
CA TYR A 115 2.51 -5.20 8.84
C TYR A 115 3.82 -5.81 9.33
N SER A 116 3.90 -6.09 10.64
CA SER A 116 4.90 -6.99 11.18
C SER A 116 4.56 -8.31 10.51
N HIS A 117 5.33 -8.65 9.49
CA HIS A 117 5.24 -9.94 8.83
C HIS A 117 5.35 -10.99 9.93
N LYS A 118 4.25 -11.71 10.18
CA LYS A 118 4.23 -12.74 11.22
C LYS A 118 4.97 -13.95 10.67
N TRP A 119 6.10 -14.27 11.28
CA TRP A 119 6.91 -15.41 10.91
C TRP A 119 6.14 -16.71 11.18
N ASN A 120 6.24 -17.63 10.23
CA ASN A 120 5.82 -19.03 10.36
C ASN A 120 7.00 -19.94 9.98
N ALA A 121 6.95 -21.22 10.38
CA ALA A 121 8.04 -22.17 10.14
C ALA A 121 8.50 -22.19 8.68
N ARG A 122 7.54 -22.15 7.74
CA ARG A 122 7.84 -22.12 6.30
C ARG A 122 8.62 -20.87 5.88
N SER A 123 8.26 -19.69 6.38
CA SER A 123 8.96 -18.43 6.08
C SER A 123 10.37 -18.40 6.68
N VAL A 124 10.54 -18.97 7.89
CA VAL A 124 11.85 -19.14 8.52
C VAL A 124 12.73 -20.05 7.66
N ILE A 125 12.20 -21.22 7.28
CA ILE A 125 12.90 -22.18 6.41
C ILE A 125 13.31 -21.54 5.08
N ILE A 126 12.39 -20.83 4.40
CA ILE A 126 12.70 -20.18 3.13
C ILE A 126 13.85 -19.19 3.31
N LYS A 127 13.82 -18.38 4.37
CA LYS A 127 14.90 -17.43 4.67
C LYS A 127 16.21 -18.14 4.97
N LEU A 128 16.24 -19.11 5.88
CA LEU A 128 17.44 -19.88 6.23
C LEU A 128 18.05 -20.63 5.03
N ARG A 129 17.21 -21.10 4.10
CA ARG A 129 17.61 -21.86 2.92
C ARG A 129 17.62 -21.02 1.64
N THR A 130 17.59 -19.69 1.72
CA THR A 130 17.52 -18.81 0.53
C THR A 130 18.68 -19.05 -0.42
N LYS A 131 19.91 -19.19 0.11
CA LYS A 131 21.10 -19.51 -0.70
C LYS A 131 20.98 -20.84 -1.44
N ASP A 132 20.47 -21.88 -0.78
CA ASP A 132 20.24 -23.20 -1.40
C ASP A 132 19.18 -23.14 -2.50
N ILE A 133 18.10 -22.36 -2.27
CA ILE A 133 17.03 -22.15 -3.23
C ILE A 133 17.56 -21.42 -4.46
N VAL A 134 18.29 -20.32 -4.27
CA VAL A 134 18.87 -19.54 -5.37
C VAL A 134 19.86 -20.40 -6.17
N ALA A 135 20.77 -21.11 -5.49
CA ALA A 135 21.73 -21.98 -6.16
C ALA A 135 21.07 -23.11 -6.97
N LYS A 136 19.99 -23.72 -6.46
CA LYS A 136 19.22 -24.73 -7.23
C LYS A 136 18.46 -24.10 -8.39
N PHE A 137 17.90 -22.92 -8.20
CA PHE A 137 17.16 -22.20 -9.23
C PHE A 137 18.06 -21.75 -10.39
N GLU A 138 19.29 -21.32 -10.10
CA GLU A 138 20.30 -20.99 -11.12
C GLU A 138 20.75 -22.24 -11.89
N LYS A 139 20.92 -23.39 -11.22
CA LYS A 139 21.25 -24.67 -11.87
C LYS A 139 20.16 -25.15 -12.84
N ASP A 140 18.89 -24.85 -12.56
CA ASP A 140 17.78 -25.16 -13.46
C ASP A 140 17.83 -24.32 -14.77
N GLY A 141 18.72 -23.33 -14.85
CA GLY A 141 19.02 -22.59 -16.09
C GLY A 141 17.84 -21.74 -16.59
N ILE A 142 16.91 -21.39 -15.71
CA ILE A 142 15.71 -20.63 -16.08
C ILE A 142 16.11 -19.15 -16.24
N PRO A 143 15.96 -18.55 -17.45
CA PRO A 143 16.35 -17.16 -17.65
C PRO A 143 15.52 -16.23 -16.77
N GLN A 144 16.20 -15.25 -16.17
CA GLN A 144 15.54 -14.17 -15.45
C GLN A 144 14.61 -13.42 -16.42
N GLY A 145 13.38 -13.12 -15.98
CA GLY A 145 12.36 -12.49 -16.82
C GLY A 145 11.57 -13.43 -17.73
N SER A 146 11.85 -14.74 -17.73
CA SER A 146 11.02 -15.71 -18.44
C SER A 146 9.64 -15.87 -17.79
N SER A 147 8.63 -16.22 -18.58
CA SER A 147 7.27 -16.50 -18.08
C SER A 147 7.21 -17.68 -17.09
N ASN A 148 8.20 -18.56 -17.14
CA ASN A 148 8.31 -19.74 -16.28
C ASN A 148 9.12 -19.49 -15.00
N MET A 149 9.75 -18.32 -14.84
CA MET A 149 10.62 -17.99 -13.70
C MET A 149 9.93 -18.24 -12.35
N ILE A 150 8.71 -17.73 -12.18
CA ILE A 150 7.94 -17.87 -10.93
C ILE A 150 7.60 -19.35 -10.66
N LYS A 151 7.16 -20.08 -11.67
CA LYS A 151 6.80 -21.50 -11.54
C LYS A 151 8.02 -22.36 -11.21
N GLY A 152 9.16 -22.09 -11.84
CA GLY A 152 10.43 -22.74 -11.55
C GLY A 152 10.87 -22.49 -10.11
N TYR A 153 10.83 -21.24 -9.66
CA TYR A 153 11.20 -20.88 -8.30
C TYR A 153 10.33 -21.60 -7.27
N GLN A 154 9.01 -21.61 -7.47
CA GLN A 154 8.07 -22.33 -6.60
C GLN A 154 8.36 -23.84 -6.55
N LYS A 155 8.75 -24.45 -7.68
CA LYS A 155 9.12 -25.86 -7.74
C LYS A 155 10.39 -26.14 -6.94
N VAL A 156 11.41 -25.28 -7.06
CA VAL A 156 12.67 -25.40 -6.29
C VAL A 156 12.40 -25.24 -4.79
N VAL A 157 11.64 -24.21 -4.39
CA VAL A 157 11.21 -24.01 -3.00
C VAL A 157 10.49 -25.25 -2.48
N GLY A 158 9.54 -25.79 -3.25
CA GLY A 158 8.80 -27.00 -2.88
C GLY A 158 9.71 -28.22 -2.71
N SER A 159 10.70 -28.38 -3.59
CA SER A 159 11.69 -29.46 -3.48
C SER A 159 12.60 -29.30 -2.27
N VAL A 160 13.10 -28.09 -1.99
CA VAL A 160 13.95 -27.82 -0.81
C VAL A 160 13.17 -28.11 0.46
N ILE A 161 11.95 -27.58 0.57
CA ILE A 161 11.10 -27.77 1.75
C ILE A 161 10.65 -29.22 1.91
N GLY A 162 10.35 -29.91 0.80
CA GLY A 162 9.90 -31.30 0.82
C GLY A 162 10.97 -32.32 1.22
N ASN A 163 12.25 -31.92 1.22
CA ASN A 163 13.36 -32.77 1.66
C ASN A 163 13.71 -32.56 3.15
N LEU A 164 13.04 -31.64 3.85
CA LEU A 164 13.33 -31.35 5.25
C LEU A 164 12.73 -32.42 6.17
N THR A 165 13.43 -32.71 7.26
CA THR A 165 12.92 -33.62 8.30
C THR A 165 11.88 -32.93 9.17
N GLN A 166 11.09 -33.71 9.90
CA GLN A 166 10.12 -33.16 10.85
C GLN A 166 10.80 -32.33 11.95
N GLU A 167 12.00 -32.75 12.38
CA GLU A 167 12.81 -32.03 13.38
C GLU A 167 13.19 -30.62 12.90
N GLU A 168 13.59 -30.48 11.62
CA GLU A 168 13.89 -29.16 11.04
C GLU A 168 12.64 -28.28 10.95
N TRP A 169 11.47 -28.87 10.72
CA TRP A 169 10.19 -28.15 10.72
C TRP A 169 9.80 -27.65 12.11
N ASP A 170 9.99 -28.49 13.13
CA ASP A 170 9.66 -28.16 14.51
C ASP A 170 10.61 -27.07 15.04
N ALA A 171 11.92 -27.18 14.77
CA ALA A 171 12.90 -26.14 15.08
C ALA A 171 12.54 -24.79 14.43
N ALA A 172 12.17 -24.81 13.14
CA ALA A 172 11.74 -23.59 12.45
C ALA A 172 10.43 -23.01 13.00
N ALA A 173 9.56 -23.83 13.58
CA ALA A 173 8.34 -23.36 14.24
C ALA A 173 8.67 -22.65 15.57
N GLU A 174 9.62 -23.17 16.34
CA GLU A 174 10.14 -22.53 17.55
C GLU A 174 10.81 -21.19 17.22
N ASP A 175 11.67 -21.16 16.21
CA ASP A 175 12.30 -19.93 15.70
C ASP A 175 11.24 -18.91 15.26
N ALA A 176 10.20 -19.35 14.55
CA ALA A 176 9.12 -18.45 14.15
C ALA A 176 8.39 -17.84 15.36
N VAL A 177 8.18 -18.61 16.43
CA VAL A 177 7.60 -18.09 17.68
C VAL A 177 8.54 -17.08 18.33
N GLN A 178 9.85 -17.36 18.34
CA GLN A 178 10.85 -16.45 18.89
C GLN A 178 10.93 -15.16 18.06
N TRP A 179 11.05 -15.23 16.74
CA TRP A 179 11.18 -14.08 15.84
C TRP A 179 9.95 -13.16 15.82
N ASN A 180 8.80 -13.72 16.19
CA ASN A 180 7.56 -12.95 16.39
C ASN A 180 7.54 -12.19 17.73
N LYS A 181 8.30 -12.62 18.73
CA LYS A 181 8.42 -11.98 20.06
C LYS A 181 9.58 -10.99 20.11
N GLU A 182 10.73 -11.43 19.62
CA GLU A 182 12.01 -10.75 19.60
C GLU A 182 12.40 -10.72 18.12
N GLN A 183 12.52 -9.55 17.50
CA GLN A 183 12.72 -9.42 16.06
C GLN A 183 13.75 -10.43 15.49
N PRO A 184 13.59 -10.90 14.24
CA PRO A 184 14.48 -11.90 13.65
C PRO A 184 15.95 -11.43 13.68
N PRO A 185 16.93 -12.35 13.74
CA PRO A 185 18.35 -12.01 13.77
C PRO A 185 18.75 -11.04 12.65
N ALA A 186 19.75 -10.18 12.91
CA ALA A 186 20.20 -9.16 11.95
C ALA A 186 20.62 -9.76 10.59
N GLU A 187 21.18 -10.97 10.60
CA GLU A 187 21.54 -11.73 9.39
C GLU A 187 20.33 -12.06 8.50
N VAL A 188 19.14 -12.20 9.08
CA VAL A 188 17.88 -12.47 8.37
C VAL A 188 17.19 -11.16 7.93
N GLN A 189 17.53 -10.04 8.57
CA GLN A 189 17.00 -8.71 8.24
C GLN A 189 17.77 -8.00 7.12
N ALA A 190 19.05 -8.32 6.92
CA ALA A 190 19.95 -7.62 6.01
C ALA A 190 19.90 -8.12 4.54
N GLU A 191 19.02 -9.07 4.21
CA GLU A 191 18.93 -9.73 2.88
C GLU A 191 17.61 -9.47 2.16
#